data_AF-A0A3B8MCP0-F1
#
_entry.id   AF-A0A3B8MCP0-F1
#
_cell.length_a   1.000
_cell.length_b   1.000
_cell.length_c   1.000
_cell.angle_alpha   90.00
_cell.angle_beta   90.00
_cell.angle_gamma   90.00
#
_symmetry.space_group_name_H-M   'P 1'
#
loop_
_entity.id
_entity.type
_entity.pdbx_description
1 polymer ?
#
loop_
_entity_poly.entity_id
_entity_poly.type
_entity_poly.pdbx_seq_one_letter_code
_entity_poly.pdbx_strand_id
1 'polypeptide(L)'
;TNGDNDTYPLWFLQHVEGVRPDIRIINLSLIKTAWYIEQIRDLEPKVPLNLTDQEIRDKMVAYPWTQPTDIQVGGLNVKGTEIPVAHYRSGAGTVPVIEAHTVMIWWIINQINWSRPIYFAVTVPNSNQAGLRPYLSMEGMAYRLVKEHGPGQFSPNRTKKNLLATYRYRGINQTDVYKDPVSRRLLGNYLVLFEGLTQALTAMEDYGGAYEALQFAKYNIPPHAMDDGRMWQSLAYRYRDIARGYFNKGQTDSARVVLQDILRMNPDLGSIDAIESIIELWSTAEPESQKVVVP
;
A
#
# COMPACT_ATOMS: atom_id res chain seq x y z
N THR A 1 -0.33 -9.65 -9.02
CA THR A 1 0.47 -10.08 -7.84
C THR A 1 1.88 -10.41 -8.28
N ASN A 2 2.84 -10.46 -7.36
CA ASN A 2 4.25 -10.63 -7.69
C ASN A 2 4.76 -12.04 -7.36
N GLY A 3 4.28 -13.04 -8.12
CA GLY A 3 4.73 -14.42 -7.95
C GLY A 3 3.79 -15.29 -7.13
N ASP A 4 4.27 -16.50 -6.83
CA ASP A 4 3.55 -17.60 -6.21
C ASP A 4 3.01 -17.30 -4.80
N ASN A 5 3.86 -16.80 -3.90
CA ASN A 5 3.51 -16.56 -2.49
C ASN A 5 2.35 -15.56 -2.31
N ASP A 6 2.23 -14.60 -3.23
CA ASP A 6 1.10 -13.66 -3.24
C ASP A 6 -0.13 -14.22 -3.95
N THR A 7 0.06 -15.12 -4.92
CA THR A 7 -1.01 -15.53 -5.85
C THR A 7 -1.75 -16.75 -5.35
N TYR A 8 -1.03 -17.79 -4.91
CA TYR A 8 -1.64 -19.08 -4.60
C TYR A 8 -2.64 -19.01 -3.44
N PRO A 9 -2.39 -18.27 -2.33
CA PRO A 9 -3.40 -18.08 -1.31
C PRO A 9 -4.65 -17.36 -1.84
N LEU A 10 -4.49 -16.40 -2.76
CA LEU A 10 -5.63 -15.69 -3.35
C LEU A 10 -6.44 -16.58 -4.29
N TRP A 11 -5.79 -17.42 -5.09
CA TRP A 11 -6.47 -18.42 -5.92
C TRP A 11 -7.18 -19.48 -5.08
N PHE A 12 -6.59 -19.92 -3.97
CA PHE A 12 -7.28 -20.79 -3.02
C PHE A 12 -8.55 -20.13 -2.48
N LEU A 13 -8.44 -18.90 -1.98
CA LEU A 13 -9.60 -18.15 -1.49
C LEU A 13 -10.68 -17.99 -2.56
N GLN A 14 -10.28 -17.79 -3.83
CA GLN A 14 -11.24 -17.62 -4.91
C GLN A 14 -11.92 -18.92 -5.33
N HIS A 15 -11.15 -19.98 -5.60
CA HIS A 15 -11.62 -21.20 -6.22
C HIS A 15 -12.13 -22.25 -5.23
N VAL A 16 -11.66 -22.21 -3.99
CA VAL A 16 -12.08 -23.14 -2.93
C VAL A 16 -13.06 -22.46 -1.98
N GLU A 17 -12.74 -21.26 -1.49
CA GLU A 17 -13.57 -20.54 -0.50
C GLU A 17 -14.64 -19.63 -1.14
N GLY A 18 -14.66 -19.50 -2.47
CA GLY A 18 -15.65 -18.71 -3.19
C GLY A 18 -15.55 -17.20 -2.93
N VAL A 19 -14.39 -16.69 -2.50
CA VAL A 19 -14.20 -15.27 -2.18
C VAL A 19 -13.91 -14.50 -3.46
N ARG A 20 -14.82 -13.56 -3.80
CA ARG A 20 -14.70 -12.66 -4.96
C ARG A 20 -14.38 -13.41 -6.28
N PRO A 21 -15.22 -14.37 -6.69
CA PRO A 21 -15.06 -15.09 -7.97
C PRO A 21 -15.17 -14.16 -9.19
N ASP A 22 -15.63 -12.92 -8.99
CA ASP A 22 -15.76 -11.87 -10.00
C ASP A 22 -14.44 -11.18 -10.39
N ILE A 23 -13.34 -11.38 -9.64
CA ILE A 23 -12.05 -10.72 -9.88
C ILE A 23 -11.07 -11.64 -10.61
N ARG A 24 -10.41 -11.18 -11.69
CA ARG A 24 -9.27 -11.92 -12.25
C ARG A 24 -7.97 -11.59 -11.50
N ILE A 25 -7.41 -12.57 -10.79
CA ILE A 25 -6.07 -12.48 -10.20
C ILE A 25 -5.03 -12.84 -11.27
N ILE A 26 -4.07 -11.93 -11.52
CA ILE A 26 -3.00 -12.11 -12.50
C ILE A 26 -1.64 -12.19 -11.81
N ASN A 27 -0.94 -13.32 -11.98
CA ASN A 27 0.44 -13.50 -11.53
C ASN A 27 1.42 -12.96 -12.58
N LEU A 28 2.18 -11.91 -12.21
CA LEU A 28 3.12 -11.27 -13.13
C LEU A 28 4.35 -12.14 -13.46
N SER A 29 4.64 -13.18 -12.68
CA SER A 29 5.67 -14.15 -13.04
C SER A 29 5.22 -15.12 -14.14
N LEU A 30 3.91 -15.32 -14.29
CA LEU A 30 3.31 -16.20 -15.30
C LEU A 30 2.84 -15.44 -16.54
N ILE A 31 2.60 -14.13 -16.45
CA ILE A 31 2.15 -13.29 -17.57
C ILE A 31 3.13 -13.26 -18.77
N LYS A 32 4.35 -13.75 -18.59
CA LYS A 32 5.36 -13.92 -19.64
C LYS A 32 5.24 -15.24 -20.42
N THR A 33 4.25 -16.08 -20.13
CA THR A 33 4.04 -17.36 -20.81
C THR A 33 2.72 -17.37 -21.58
N ALA A 34 2.77 -17.85 -22.83
CA ALA A 34 1.61 -17.83 -23.73
C ALA A 34 0.40 -18.58 -23.16
N TRP A 35 0.63 -19.79 -22.63
CA TRP A 35 -0.42 -20.62 -22.02
C TRP A 35 -1.18 -19.90 -20.90
N TYR A 36 -0.51 -19.03 -20.15
CA TYR A 36 -1.15 -18.32 -19.04
C TYR A 36 -2.00 -17.15 -19.54
N ILE A 37 -1.55 -16.49 -20.62
CA ILE A 37 -2.33 -15.46 -21.30
C ILE A 37 -3.57 -16.06 -21.98
N GLU A 38 -3.42 -17.22 -22.62
CA GLU A 38 -4.53 -18.01 -23.16
C GLU A 38 -5.52 -18.35 -22.01
N GLN A 39 -5.01 -18.82 -20.86
CA GLN A 39 -5.84 -19.15 -19.71
C GLN A 39 -6.66 -17.96 -19.17
N ILE A 40 -6.06 -16.77 -18.99
CA ILE A 40 -6.80 -15.60 -18.47
C ILE A 40 -7.78 -15.00 -19.50
N ARG A 41 -7.55 -15.26 -20.80
CA ARG A 41 -8.48 -14.89 -21.89
C ARG A 41 -9.70 -15.81 -21.91
N ASP A 42 -9.49 -17.10 -21.71
CA ASP A 42 -10.48 -18.14 -22.02
C ASP A 42 -11.28 -18.61 -20.80
N LEU A 43 -10.71 -18.52 -19.59
CA LEU A 43 -11.40 -18.93 -18.37
C LEU A 43 -12.09 -17.74 -17.69
N GLU A 44 -13.20 -18.00 -16.99
CA GLU A 44 -13.85 -16.98 -16.16
C GLU A 44 -13.10 -16.76 -14.83
N PRO A 45 -13.07 -15.53 -14.29
CA PRO A 45 -13.52 -14.28 -14.91
C PRO A 45 -12.57 -13.81 -16.04
N LYS A 46 -13.08 -13.64 -17.26
CA LYS A 46 -12.24 -13.36 -18.44
C LYS A 46 -11.62 -11.97 -18.44
N VAL A 47 -10.42 -11.87 -19.01
CA VAL A 47 -9.83 -10.61 -19.48
C VAL A 47 -10.06 -10.53 -21.00
N PRO A 48 -10.76 -9.50 -21.51
CA PRO A 48 -10.96 -9.36 -22.93
C PRO A 48 -9.63 -9.00 -23.58
N LEU A 49 -8.91 -9.97 -24.15
CA LEU A 49 -7.61 -9.70 -24.79
C LEU A 49 -7.75 -9.44 -26.29
N ASN A 50 -8.75 -10.01 -26.95
CA ASN A 50 -8.93 -9.92 -28.41
C ASN A 50 -7.64 -10.29 -29.19
N LEU A 51 -6.97 -11.36 -28.74
CA LEU A 51 -5.78 -11.92 -29.38
C LEU A 51 -6.02 -13.39 -29.70
N THR A 52 -5.57 -13.82 -30.87
CA THR A 52 -5.41 -15.23 -31.22
C THR A 52 -4.22 -15.85 -30.46
N ASP A 53 -4.16 -17.18 -30.38
CA ASP A 53 -3.06 -17.87 -29.69
C ASP A 53 -1.70 -17.57 -30.34
N GLN A 54 -1.69 -17.39 -31.67
CA GLN A 54 -0.48 -17.04 -32.38
C GLN A 54 -0.01 -15.63 -32.03
N GLU A 55 -0.91 -14.64 -32.01
CA GLU A 55 -0.56 -13.27 -31.61
C GLU A 55 -0.13 -13.20 -30.14
N ILE A 56 -0.68 -14.05 -29.26
CA ILE A 56 -0.18 -14.19 -27.89
C ILE A 56 1.26 -14.68 -27.90
N ARG A 57 1.55 -15.79 -28.59
CA ARG A 57 2.89 -16.37 -28.66
C ARG A 57 3.91 -15.40 -29.24
N ASP A 58 3.55 -14.71 -30.31
CA ASP A 58 4.41 -13.71 -30.95
C ASP A 58 4.74 -12.54 -30.01
N LYS A 59 3.87 -12.27 -29.03
CA LYS A 59 4.10 -11.23 -28.03
C LYS A 59 4.97 -11.68 -26.86
N MET A 60 5.19 -12.97 -26.64
CA MET A 60 5.96 -13.54 -25.52
C MET A 60 7.48 -13.51 -25.77
N VAL A 61 7.99 -12.36 -26.20
CA VAL A 61 9.41 -12.12 -26.48
C VAL A 61 9.91 -10.86 -25.77
N ALA A 62 11.23 -10.69 -25.73
CA ALA A 62 11.84 -9.46 -25.26
C ALA A 62 11.99 -8.47 -26.43
N TYR A 63 11.72 -7.19 -26.17
CA TYR A 63 11.73 -6.13 -27.17
C TYR A 63 12.92 -5.19 -26.89
N PRO A 64 13.86 -5.03 -27.84
CA PRO A 64 14.95 -4.06 -27.69
C PRO A 64 14.43 -2.65 -27.40
N TRP A 65 15.02 -2.00 -26.41
CA TRP A 65 14.62 -0.67 -25.93
C TRP A 65 15.79 0.31 -25.91
N THR A 66 16.50 0.40 -27.04
CA THR A 66 17.72 1.22 -27.18
C THR A 66 17.43 2.69 -27.39
N GLN A 67 16.22 3.04 -27.83
CA GLN A 67 15.74 4.41 -28.01
C GLN A 67 14.42 4.55 -27.25
N PRO A 68 14.46 4.91 -25.96
CA PRO A 68 13.26 5.03 -25.14
C PRO A 68 12.27 6.04 -25.73
N THR A 69 11.02 5.61 -25.90
CA THR A 69 9.94 6.44 -26.44
C THR A 69 8.74 6.43 -25.50
N ASP A 70 8.04 7.57 -25.41
CA ASP A 70 6.81 7.67 -24.62
C ASP A 70 5.72 6.76 -25.22
N ILE A 71 4.97 6.08 -24.36
CA ILE A 71 3.94 5.10 -24.76
C ILE A 71 2.58 5.51 -24.18
N GLN A 72 1.55 5.39 -25.00
CA GLN A 72 0.15 5.57 -24.57
C GLN A 72 -0.42 4.24 -24.06
N VAL A 73 -0.94 4.25 -22.84
CA VAL A 73 -1.51 3.06 -22.19
C VAL A 73 -2.84 3.41 -21.55
N GLY A 74 -3.96 3.04 -22.18
CA GLY A 74 -5.31 3.37 -21.70
C GLY A 74 -5.55 4.87 -21.60
N GLY A 75 -4.92 5.68 -22.45
CA GLY A 75 -4.94 7.15 -22.36
C GLY A 75 -4.00 7.75 -21.30
N LEU A 76 -3.16 6.93 -20.64
CA LEU A 76 -2.05 7.38 -19.80
C LEU A 76 -0.81 7.61 -20.66
N ASN A 77 0.00 8.62 -20.32
CA ASN A 77 1.26 8.91 -20.99
C ASN A 77 2.44 8.37 -20.16
N VAL A 78 2.91 7.17 -20.47
CA VAL A 78 4.04 6.55 -19.78
C VAL A 78 5.34 7.03 -20.42
N LYS A 79 6.20 7.65 -19.61
CA LYS A 79 7.49 8.18 -20.09
C LYS A 79 8.44 7.05 -20.46
N GLY A 80 8.96 7.07 -21.69
CA GLY A 80 9.82 6.00 -22.22
C GLY A 80 11.04 5.70 -21.35
N THR A 81 11.61 6.78 -20.77
CA THR A 81 12.76 6.75 -19.87
C THR A 81 12.46 6.21 -18.47
N GLU A 82 11.19 6.16 -18.07
CA GLU A 82 10.75 5.65 -16.76
C GLU A 82 10.29 4.18 -16.83
N ILE A 83 10.23 3.61 -18.03
CA ILE A 83 9.85 2.20 -18.22
C ILE A 83 11.01 1.32 -17.76
N PRO A 84 10.79 0.41 -16.79
CA PRO A 84 11.83 -0.51 -16.36
C PRO A 84 12.28 -1.44 -17.48
N VAL A 85 13.60 -1.61 -17.60
CA VAL A 85 14.22 -2.49 -18.60
C VAL A 85 15.08 -3.57 -17.93
N ALA A 86 15.11 -4.75 -18.55
CA ALA A 86 16.12 -5.77 -18.27
C ALA A 86 17.31 -5.59 -19.22
N HIS A 87 18.48 -6.14 -18.88
CA HIS A 87 19.66 -6.06 -19.74
C HIS A 87 20.05 -7.48 -20.18
N TYR A 88 19.88 -7.77 -21.46
CA TYR A 88 20.17 -9.09 -22.03
C TYR A 88 21.54 -9.08 -22.68
N ARG A 89 22.28 -10.19 -22.59
CA ARG A 89 23.58 -10.34 -23.25
C ARG A 89 23.38 -10.59 -24.75
N SER A 90 24.22 -9.95 -25.55
CA SER A 90 24.36 -10.13 -26.99
C SER A 90 25.83 -10.29 -27.36
N GLY A 91 26.13 -10.68 -28.59
CA GLY A 91 27.52 -10.75 -29.09
C GLY A 91 28.27 -9.41 -29.06
N ALA A 92 27.55 -8.28 -29.03
CA ALA A 92 28.13 -6.93 -29.02
C ALA A 92 28.10 -6.25 -27.63
N GLY A 93 27.75 -6.97 -26.56
CA GLY A 93 27.63 -6.42 -25.20
C GLY A 93 26.23 -6.66 -24.62
N THR A 94 25.70 -5.72 -23.86
CA THR A 94 24.34 -5.81 -23.28
C THR A 94 23.36 -4.89 -23.99
N VAL A 95 22.14 -5.38 -24.20
CA VAL A 95 21.05 -4.62 -24.83
C VAL A 95 19.94 -4.43 -23.82
N PRO A 96 19.47 -3.20 -23.58
CA PRO A 96 18.27 -2.97 -22.77
C PRO A 96 17.05 -3.51 -23.50
N VAL A 97 16.21 -4.24 -22.79
CA VAL A 97 14.98 -4.83 -23.32
C VAL A 97 13.80 -4.57 -22.40
N ILE A 98 12.64 -4.38 -23.01
CA ILE A 98 11.35 -4.51 -22.34
C ILE A 98 10.93 -5.97 -22.46
N GLU A 99 10.60 -6.59 -21.32
CA GLU A 99 10.13 -7.97 -21.31
C GLU A 99 8.63 -8.06 -21.65
N ALA A 100 8.21 -9.23 -22.14
CA ALA A 100 6.84 -9.52 -22.53
C ALA A 100 5.79 -9.13 -21.48
N HIS A 101 6.13 -9.20 -20.18
CA HIS A 101 5.21 -8.86 -19.11
C HIS A 101 4.73 -7.39 -19.18
N THR A 102 5.65 -6.46 -19.45
CA THR A 102 5.35 -5.03 -19.57
C THR A 102 4.42 -4.77 -20.74
N VAL A 103 4.73 -5.35 -21.91
CA VAL A 103 3.90 -5.23 -23.12
C VAL A 103 2.50 -5.80 -22.89
N MET A 104 2.41 -6.94 -22.20
CA MET A 104 1.12 -7.58 -21.92
C MET A 104 0.30 -6.80 -20.88
N ILE A 105 0.93 -6.19 -19.87
CA ILE A 105 0.26 -5.28 -18.93
C ILE A 105 -0.37 -4.11 -19.71
N TRP A 106 0.39 -3.47 -20.59
CA TRP A 106 -0.13 -2.36 -21.39
C TRP A 106 -1.29 -2.80 -22.29
N TRP A 107 -1.16 -3.96 -22.92
CA TRP A 107 -2.23 -4.53 -23.73
C TRP A 107 -3.51 -4.75 -22.91
N ILE A 108 -3.40 -5.39 -21.75
CA ILE A 108 -4.53 -5.62 -20.84
C ILE A 108 -5.20 -4.30 -20.45
N ILE A 109 -4.43 -3.27 -20.10
CA ILE A 109 -4.98 -1.97 -19.72
C ILE A 109 -5.72 -1.33 -20.91
N ASN A 110 -5.14 -1.39 -22.10
CA ASN A 110 -5.77 -0.89 -23.33
C ASN A 110 -7.10 -1.59 -23.63
N GLN A 111 -7.16 -2.92 -23.48
CA GLN A 111 -8.39 -3.67 -23.76
C GLN A 111 -9.45 -3.50 -22.67
N ILE A 112 -9.04 -3.42 -21.40
CA ILE A 112 -9.96 -3.11 -20.30
C ILE A 112 -10.54 -1.71 -20.48
N ASN A 113 -9.75 -0.74 -20.96
CA ASN A 113 -10.16 0.63 -21.24
C ASN A 113 -11.05 1.24 -20.14
N TRP A 114 -10.61 1.14 -18.88
CA TRP A 114 -11.33 1.63 -17.70
C TRP A 114 -12.73 1.04 -17.45
N SER A 115 -13.15 0.02 -18.20
CA SER A 115 -14.44 -0.67 -17.97
C SER A 115 -14.52 -1.39 -16.61
N ARG A 116 -13.36 -1.70 -16.02
CA ARG A 116 -13.22 -2.23 -14.66
C ARG A 116 -11.93 -1.71 -14.03
N PRO A 117 -11.86 -1.62 -12.68
CA PRO A 117 -10.66 -1.13 -12.02
C PRO A 117 -9.52 -2.15 -12.11
N ILE A 118 -8.28 -1.65 -12.19
CA ILE A 118 -7.06 -2.45 -12.26
C ILE A 118 -6.24 -2.17 -11.01
N TYR A 119 -5.72 -3.24 -10.40
CA TYR A 119 -4.96 -3.16 -9.16
C TYR A 119 -3.63 -3.92 -9.27
N PHE A 120 -2.60 -3.36 -8.62
CA PHE A 120 -1.31 -4.00 -8.40
C PHE A 120 -1.15 -4.26 -6.90
N ALA A 121 -0.64 -5.43 -6.51
CA ALA A 121 -0.34 -5.69 -5.10
C ALA A 121 0.83 -4.80 -4.64
N VAL A 122 0.86 -4.41 -3.37
CA VAL A 122 1.97 -3.58 -2.83
C VAL A 122 3.33 -4.26 -2.92
N THR A 123 3.35 -5.57 -3.02
CA THR A 123 4.52 -6.44 -3.19
C THR A 123 5.06 -6.47 -4.61
N VAL A 124 4.35 -5.90 -5.60
CA VAL A 124 4.87 -5.76 -6.97
C VAL A 124 5.94 -4.66 -6.97
N PRO A 125 7.22 -4.99 -7.23
CA PRO A 125 8.29 -3.99 -7.25
C PRO A 125 8.10 -3.06 -8.45
N ASN A 126 8.62 -1.83 -8.35
CA ASN A 126 8.54 -0.84 -9.43
C ASN A 126 9.05 -1.39 -10.77
N SER A 127 10.07 -2.25 -10.74
CA SER A 127 10.62 -2.91 -11.95
C SER A 127 9.58 -3.72 -12.73
N ASN A 128 8.51 -4.18 -12.07
CA ASN A 128 7.46 -5.02 -12.65
C ASN A 128 6.13 -4.26 -12.79
N GLN A 129 6.13 -2.94 -12.62
CA GLN A 129 4.94 -2.08 -12.72
C GLN A 129 4.77 -1.45 -14.11
N ALA A 130 5.55 -1.87 -15.10
CA ALA A 130 5.39 -1.45 -16.50
C ALA A 130 5.42 0.08 -16.71
N GLY A 131 6.21 0.81 -15.90
CA GLY A 131 6.29 2.28 -15.94
C GLY A 131 5.08 3.01 -15.35
N LEU A 132 4.14 2.30 -14.74
CA LEU A 132 2.87 2.86 -14.27
C LEU A 132 2.95 3.44 -12.85
N ARG A 133 4.09 3.37 -12.16
CA ARG A 133 4.22 3.80 -10.77
C ARG A 133 3.67 5.20 -10.47
N PRO A 134 3.86 6.22 -11.34
CA PRO A 134 3.26 7.54 -11.14
C PRO A 134 1.73 7.58 -11.24
N TYR A 135 1.10 6.52 -11.76
CA TYR A 135 -0.35 6.34 -11.91
C TYR A 135 -0.93 5.33 -10.90
N LEU A 136 -0.15 4.94 -9.89
CA LEU A 136 -0.55 3.97 -8.88
C LEU A 136 -0.85 4.66 -7.54
N SER A 137 -2.14 4.68 -7.19
CA SER A 137 -2.63 5.22 -5.92
C SER A 137 -2.85 4.12 -4.89
N MET A 138 -2.19 4.22 -3.74
CA MET A 138 -2.31 3.23 -2.67
C MET A 138 -3.69 3.32 -2.00
N GLU A 139 -4.43 2.20 -2.00
CA GLU A 139 -5.75 2.04 -1.36
C GLU A 139 -5.70 0.92 -0.30
N GLY A 140 -4.66 0.89 0.53
CA GLY A 140 -4.33 -0.21 1.44
C GLY A 140 -3.25 -1.14 0.87
N MET A 141 -3.41 -2.47 1.01
CA MET A 141 -2.46 -3.49 0.51
C MET A 141 -2.48 -3.68 -1.02
N ALA A 142 -3.14 -2.78 -1.75
CA ALA A 142 -3.12 -2.73 -3.20
C ALA A 142 -3.03 -1.29 -3.70
N TYR A 143 -2.32 -1.11 -4.80
CA TYR A 143 -2.33 0.09 -5.60
C TYR A 143 -3.41 0.00 -6.66
N ARG A 144 -4.28 1.00 -6.75
CA ARG A 144 -5.20 1.18 -7.86
C ARG A 144 -4.52 1.95 -8.99
N LEU A 145 -4.70 1.50 -10.22
CA LEU A 145 -4.39 2.31 -11.40
C LEU A 145 -5.39 3.46 -11.54
N VAL A 146 -4.89 4.68 -11.59
CA VAL A 146 -5.67 5.92 -11.68
C VAL A 146 -5.21 6.76 -12.88
N LYS A 147 -5.99 7.80 -13.24
CA LYS A 147 -5.65 8.67 -14.37
C LYS A 147 -4.72 9.80 -13.96
N GLU A 148 -4.80 10.19 -12.71
CA GLU A 148 -3.99 11.22 -12.08
C GLU A 148 -2.54 10.76 -12.05
N HIS A 149 -1.66 11.63 -12.53
CA HIS A 149 -0.22 11.42 -12.48
C HIS A 149 0.35 12.11 -11.23
N GLY A 150 1.07 11.38 -10.39
CA GLY A 150 1.73 11.95 -9.23
C GLY A 150 2.70 10.97 -8.54
N PRO A 151 3.77 11.47 -7.91
CA PRO A 151 4.63 10.62 -7.11
C PRO A 151 3.91 10.18 -5.83
N GLY A 152 4.07 8.92 -5.45
CA GLY A 152 3.67 8.44 -4.11
C GLY A 152 2.17 8.55 -3.79
N GLN A 153 1.29 8.51 -4.80
CA GLN A 153 -0.14 8.68 -4.60
C GLN A 153 -0.72 7.72 -3.54
N PHE A 154 -1.58 8.26 -2.69
CA PHE A 154 -2.19 7.56 -1.56
C PHE A 154 -3.62 8.09 -1.36
N SER A 155 -4.59 7.20 -1.15
CA SER A 155 -5.99 7.57 -0.93
C SER A 155 -6.37 7.41 0.55
N PRO A 156 -6.42 8.49 1.35
CA PRO A 156 -6.72 8.40 2.78
C PRO A 156 -8.09 7.76 3.05
N ASN A 157 -9.13 8.19 2.32
CA ASN A 157 -10.49 7.70 2.53
C ASN A 157 -10.63 6.21 2.23
N ARG A 158 -10.04 5.73 1.14
CA ARG A 158 -10.10 4.31 0.77
C ARG A 158 -9.21 3.47 1.66
N THR A 159 -8.02 3.95 2.01
CA THR A 159 -7.15 3.26 2.96
C THR A 159 -7.81 3.17 4.35
N LYS A 160 -8.43 4.24 4.86
CA LYS A 160 -9.23 4.22 6.11
C LYS A 160 -10.33 3.17 6.06
N LYS A 161 -11.16 3.20 5.01
CA LYS A 161 -12.23 2.20 4.83
C LYS A 161 -11.68 0.77 4.81
N ASN A 162 -10.60 0.54 4.06
CA ASN A 162 -10.05 -0.80 3.94
C ASN A 162 -9.44 -1.31 5.24
N LEU A 163 -8.63 -0.50 5.93
CA LEU A 163 -8.02 -0.88 7.20
C LEU A 163 -9.06 -1.06 8.31
N LEU A 164 -10.01 -0.13 8.46
CA LEU A 164 -10.88 -0.11 9.63
C LEU A 164 -12.18 -0.91 9.45
N ALA A 165 -12.65 -1.11 8.22
CA ALA A 165 -13.96 -1.71 7.95
C ALA A 165 -13.93 -2.95 7.04
N THR A 166 -12.93 -3.09 6.16
CA THR A 166 -12.88 -4.21 5.19
C THR A 166 -11.97 -5.35 5.65
N TYR A 167 -10.77 -5.03 6.13
CA TYR A 167 -9.76 -6.02 6.49
C TYR A 167 -10.15 -6.77 7.77
N ARG A 168 -9.75 -8.04 7.85
CA ARG A 168 -10.05 -8.93 8.98
C ARG A 168 -8.74 -9.33 9.67
N TYR A 169 -8.56 -8.90 10.91
CA TYR A 169 -7.34 -9.12 11.70
C TYR A 169 -7.42 -10.36 12.60
N ARG A 170 -8.03 -11.45 12.09
CA ARG A 170 -8.27 -12.66 12.88
C ARG A 170 -6.98 -13.35 13.28
N GLY A 171 -6.88 -13.77 14.54
CA GLY A 171 -5.72 -14.50 15.07
C GLY A 171 -4.48 -13.65 15.35
N ILE A 172 -4.43 -12.37 14.96
CA ILE A 172 -3.24 -11.52 15.12
C ILE A 172 -3.01 -11.16 16.59
N ASN A 173 -4.02 -10.62 17.28
CA ASN A 173 -3.97 -10.28 18.71
C ASN A 173 -4.26 -11.50 19.63
N GLN A 174 -4.16 -12.73 19.12
CA GLN A 174 -4.37 -13.94 19.92
C GLN A 174 -3.02 -14.54 20.29
N THR A 175 -2.71 -14.63 21.58
CA THR A 175 -1.42 -15.13 22.09
C THR A 175 -1.31 -16.66 22.05
N ASP A 176 -2.44 -17.35 21.98
CA ASP A 176 -2.58 -18.80 21.83
C ASP A 176 -2.48 -19.26 20.37
N VAL A 177 -2.57 -18.34 19.40
CA VAL A 177 -2.36 -18.63 17.98
C VAL A 177 -0.87 -18.50 17.63
N TYR A 178 -0.24 -19.64 17.31
CA TYR A 178 1.12 -19.66 16.80
C TYR A 178 1.25 -18.87 15.49
N LYS A 179 2.30 -18.06 15.39
CA LYS A 179 2.66 -17.30 14.20
C LYS A 179 4.14 -17.51 13.96
N ASP A 180 4.49 -17.97 12.77
CA ASP A 180 5.88 -18.12 12.39
C ASP A 180 6.57 -16.73 12.27
N PRO A 181 7.91 -16.65 12.31
CA PRO A 181 8.63 -15.38 12.22
C PRO A 181 8.35 -14.56 10.96
N VAL A 182 8.07 -15.20 9.81
CA VAL A 182 7.78 -14.49 8.57
C VAL A 182 6.42 -13.82 8.66
N SER A 183 5.40 -14.53 9.14
CA SER A 183 4.07 -13.95 9.36
C SER A 183 4.11 -12.76 10.32
N ARG A 184 4.85 -12.86 11.43
CA ARG A 184 5.03 -11.76 12.39
C ARG A 184 5.72 -10.54 11.79
N ARG A 185 6.74 -10.75 10.96
CA ARG A 185 7.42 -9.68 10.22
C ARG A 185 6.50 -9.00 9.21
N LEU A 186 5.67 -9.76 8.49
CA LEU A 186 4.76 -9.23 7.47
C LEU A 186 3.65 -8.34 8.04
N LEU A 187 3.36 -8.42 9.34
CA LEU A 187 2.46 -7.48 10.02
C LEU A 187 2.91 -6.01 9.90
N GLY A 188 4.22 -5.78 9.75
CA GLY A 188 4.78 -4.46 9.51
C GLY A 188 4.19 -3.76 8.27
N ASN A 189 3.82 -4.51 7.24
CA ASN A 189 3.21 -3.96 6.02
C ASN A 189 1.88 -3.25 6.33
N TYR A 190 1.09 -3.77 7.27
CA TYR A 190 -0.15 -3.13 7.70
C TYR A 190 0.13 -1.88 8.54
N LEU A 191 1.12 -1.94 9.44
CA LEU A 191 1.49 -0.78 10.26
C LEU A 191 2.02 0.40 9.42
N VAL A 192 2.72 0.15 8.32
CA VAL A 192 3.09 1.20 7.36
C VAL A 192 1.85 1.90 6.77
N LEU A 193 0.78 1.15 6.49
CA LEU A 193 -0.48 1.73 6.01
C LEU A 193 -1.18 2.58 7.08
N PHE A 194 -1.16 2.11 8.34
CA PHE A 194 -1.66 2.90 9.46
C PHE A 194 -0.84 4.17 9.68
N GLU A 195 0.48 4.10 9.54
CA GLU A 195 1.35 5.27 9.62
C GLU A 195 0.99 6.30 8.54
N GLY A 196 0.93 5.88 7.28
CA GLY A 196 0.58 6.75 6.15
C GLY A 196 -0.82 7.34 6.28
N LEU A 197 -1.79 6.54 6.73
CA LEU A 197 -3.15 7.03 7.01
C LEU A 197 -3.16 8.08 8.12
N THR A 198 -2.48 7.80 9.23
CA THR A 198 -2.41 8.70 10.38
C THR A 198 -1.75 10.02 9.98
N GLN A 199 -0.66 9.98 9.22
CA GLN A 199 0.00 11.18 8.71
C GLN A 199 -0.93 12.01 7.82
N ALA A 200 -1.66 11.36 6.91
CA ALA A 200 -2.62 12.04 6.04
C ALA A 200 -3.77 12.69 6.83
N LEU A 201 -4.33 12.00 7.82
CA LEU A 201 -5.40 12.52 8.67
C LEU A 201 -4.92 13.70 9.52
N THR A 202 -3.73 13.60 10.12
CA THR A 202 -3.09 14.70 10.87
C THR A 202 -2.84 15.91 9.96
N ALA A 203 -2.42 15.72 8.71
CA ALA A 203 -2.22 16.81 7.74
C ALA A 203 -3.54 17.49 7.33
N MET A 204 -4.66 16.76 7.38
CA MET A 204 -6.01 17.30 7.21
C MET A 204 -6.59 17.85 8.52
N GLU A 205 -5.80 17.89 9.60
CA GLU A 205 -6.18 18.26 10.96
C GLU A 205 -7.34 17.43 11.57
N ASP A 206 -7.59 16.23 11.03
CA ASP A 206 -8.49 15.23 11.60
C ASP A 206 -7.75 14.40 12.65
N TYR A 207 -7.44 15.03 13.78
CA TYR A 207 -6.74 14.38 14.90
C TYR A 207 -7.56 13.27 15.56
N GLY A 208 -8.89 13.36 15.49
CA GLY A 208 -9.82 12.34 15.96
C GLY A 208 -9.69 11.05 15.16
N GLY A 209 -9.81 11.16 13.83
CA GLY A 209 -9.62 10.04 12.93
C GLY A 209 -8.20 9.48 12.95
N ALA A 210 -7.19 10.34 13.08
CA ALA A 210 -5.80 9.92 13.20
C ALA A 210 -5.59 9.07 14.46
N TYR A 211 -6.11 9.50 15.61
CA TYR A 211 -6.02 8.75 16.85
C TYR A 211 -6.81 7.44 16.80
N GLU A 212 -8.03 7.46 16.26
CA GLU A 212 -8.86 6.27 16.02
C GLU A 212 -8.09 5.20 15.24
N ALA A 213 -7.40 5.58 14.15
CA ALA A 213 -6.63 4.66 13.34
C ALA A 213 -5.49 4.00 14.12
N LEU A 214 -4.78 4.76 14.98
CA LEU A 214 -3.71 4.22 15.82
C LEU A 214 -4.24 3.30 16.92
N GLN A 215 -5.37 3.62 17.54
CA GLN A 215 -6.03 2.76 18.53
C GLN A 215 -6.46 1.44 17.89
N PHE A 216 -7.05 1.51 16.69
CA PHE A 216 -7.44 0.32 15.95
C PHE A 216 -6.23 -0.55 15.59
N ALA A 217 -5.13 0.05 15.13
CA ALA A 217 -3.89 -0.65 14.85
C ALA A 217 -3.34 -1.34 16.11
N LYS A 218 -3.34 -0.64 17.25
CA LYS A 218 -2.82 -1.15 18.53
C LYS A 218 -3.62 -2.33 19.03
N TYR A 219 -4.95 -2.26 18.91
CA TYR A 219 -5.81 -3.36 19.31
C TYR A 219 -5.68 -4.58 18.38
N ASN A 220 -5.54 -4.39 17.07
CA ASN A 220 -5.56 -5.50 16.12
C ASN A 220 -4.16 -6.08 15.81
N ILE A 221 -3.11 -5.27 15.91
CA ILE A 221 -1.71 -5.63 15.63
C ILE A 221 -0.81 -5.13 16.78
N PRO A 222 -1.04 -5.57 18.02
CA PRO A 222 -0.30 -5.08 19.17
C PRO A 222 1.20 -5.40 19.08
N PRO A 223 2.07 -4.70 19.83
CA PRO A 223 3.51 -4.97 19.84
C PRO A 223 3.88 -6.44 20.05
N HIS A 224 3.17 -7.15 20.93
CA HIS A 224 3.42 -8.58 21.20
C HIS A 224 3.13 -9.51 20.02
N ALA A 225 2.36 -9.06 19.01
CA ALA A 225 2.09 -9.85 17.82
C ALA A 225 3.30 -9.86 16.85
N MET A 226 4.31 -9.03 17.10
CA MET A 226 5.46 -8.84 16.24
C MET A 226 6.76 -9.25 16.94
N ASP A 227 7.78 -9.61 16.15
CA ASP A 227 9.13 -9.88 16.66
C ASP A 227 9.93 -8.60 16.94
N ASP A 228 9.52 -7.48 16.34
CA ASP A 228 10.28 -6.24 16.30
C ASP A 228 9.38 -5.03 16.60
N GLY A 229 9.72 -4.30 17.66
CA GLY A 229 9.00 -3.11 18.11
C GLY A 229 9.29 -1.83 17.33
N ARG A 230 10.25 -1.81 16.39
CA ARG A 230 10.66 -0.59 15.66
C ARG A 230 9.53 0.10 14.92
N MET A 231 8.59 -0.66 14.36
CA MET A 231 7.41 -0.07 13.71
C MET A 231 6.52 0.66 14.72
N TRP A 232 6.34 0.10 15.91
CA TRP A 232 5.59 0.73 16.99
C TRP A 232 6.31 1.95 17.59
N GLN A 233 7.65 1.94 17.59
CA GLN A 233 8.45 3.15 17.89
C GLN A 233 8.19 4.26 16.87
N SER A 234 8.18 3.94 15.56
CA SER A 234 7.83 4.91 14.51
C SER A 234 6.42 5.51 14.72
N LEU A 235 5.44 4.65 14.97
CA LEU A 235 4.06 5.07 15.20
C LEU A 235 3.90 5.96 16.44
N ALA A 236 4.76 5.82 17.45
CA ALA A 236 4.70 6.68 18.62
C ALA A 236 5.02 8.16 18.33
N TYR A 237 5.84 8.45 17.32
CA TYR A 237 5.99 9.83 16.83
C TYR A 237 4.66 10.39 16.31
N ARG A 238 3.82 9.56 15.69
CA ARG A 238 2.49 9.97 15.21
C ARG A 238 1.54 10.31 16.34
N TYR A 239 1.57 9.57 17.44
CA TYR A 239 0.80 9.96 18.63
C TYR A 239 1.26 11.32 19.17
N ARG A 240 2.58 11.62 19.19
CA ARG A 240 3.09 12.95 19.59
C ARG A 240 2.60 14.06 18.67
N ASP A 241 2.59 13.82 17.36
CA ASP A 241 2.07 14.78 16.36
C ASP A 241 0.58 15.07 16.59
N ILE A 242 -0.22 14.03 16.84
CA ILE A 242 -1.65 14.16 17.15
C ILE A 242 -1.85 14.95 18.45
N ALA A 243 -1.12 14.61 19.52
CA ALA A 243 -1.24 15.29 20.81
C ALA A 243 -0.90 16.78 20.70
N ARG A 244 0.17 17.12 19.97
CA ARG A 244 0.52 18.50 19.66
C ARG A 244 -0.56 19.21 18.85
N GLY A 245 -1.15 18.51 17.87
CA GLY A 245 -2.29 19.02 17.10
C GLY A 245 -3.49 19.39 17.98
N TYR A 246 -3.87 18.49 18.90
CA TYR A 246 -4.91 18.76 19.88
C TYR A 246 -4.59 19.95 20.80
N PHE A 247 -3.37 19.99 21.34
CA PHE A 247 -2.92 21.07 22.21
C PHE A 247 -2.98 22.44 21.52
N ASN A 248 -2.51 22.53 20.27
CA ASN A 248 -2.55 23.77 19.48
C ASN A 248 -3.98 24.26 19.19
N LYS A 249 -4.98 23.37 19.24
CA LYS A 249 -6.40 23.71 19.12
C LYS A 249 -7.08 23.99 20.47
N GLY A 250 -6.32 24.07 21.56
CA GLY A 250 -6.84 24.26 22.92
C GLY A 250 -7.50 23.01 23.52
N GLN A 251 -7.37 21.84 22.88
CA GLN A 251 -7.96 20.57 23.33
C GLN A 251 -6.98 19.80 24.23
N THR A 252 -6.59 20.43 25.34
CA THR A 252 -5.52 19.93 26.23
C THR A 252 -5.84 18.54 26.82
N ASP A 253 -7.09 18.26 27.18
CA ASP A 253 -7.47 16.95 27.73
C ASP A 253 -7.28 15.83 26.68
N SER A 254 -7.71 16.06 25.44
CA SER A 254 -7.48 15.12 24.33
C SER A 254 -5.98 14.91 24.09
N ALA A 255 -5.18 15.98 24.13
CA ALA A 255 -3.74 15.90 23.99
C ALA A 255 -3.10 15.02 25.09
N ARG A 256 -3.52 15.18 26.35
CA ARG A 256 -3.06 14.35 27.47
C ARG A 256 -3.46 12.89 27.31
N VAL A 257 -4.71 12.60 26.91
CA VAL A 257 -5.18 11.22 26.68
C VAL A 257 -4.30 10.51 25.65
N VAL A 258 -3.97 11.19 24.54
CA VAL A 258 -3.10 10.62 23.49
C VAL A 258 -1.70 10.31 24.04
N LEU A 259 -1.08 11.23 24.80
CA LEU A 259 0.25 11.02 25.37
C LEU A 259 0.27 9.91 26.43
N GLN A 260 -0.75 9.84 27.30
CA GLN A 260 -0.88 8.77 28.28
C GLN A 260 -0.98 7.39 27.63
N ASP A 261 -1.64 7.29 26.47
CA ASP A 261 -1.76 6.02 25.76
C ASP A 261 -0.42 5.53 25.17
N ILE A 262 0.44 6.47 24.74
CA ILE A 262 1.82 6.17 24.33
C ILE A 262 2.61 5.57 25.51
N LEU A 263 2.55 6.21 26.69
CA LEU A 263 3.30 5.78 27.87
C LEU A 263 2.94 4.36 28.29
N ARG A 264 1.64 4.02 28.25
CA ARG A 264 1.16 2.65 28.55
C ARG A 264 1.68 1.60 27.58
N MET A 265 1.95 1.98 26.33
CA MET A 265 2.42 1.06 25.31
C MET A 265 3.90 0.67 25.50
N ASN A 266 4.65 1.47 26.26
CA ASN A 266 6.10 1.30 26.50
C ASN A 266 6.90 0.86 25.26
N PRO A 267 6.70 1.46 24.05
CA PRO A 267 7.71 1.30 23.03
C PRO A 267 8.97 1.95 23.60
N ASP A 268 10.13 1.37 23.38
CA ASP A 268 11.41 1.94 23.82
C ASP A 268 11.60 3.31 23.12
N LEU A 269 11.11 4.38 23.77
CA LEU A 269 10.76 5.68 23.17
C LEU A 269 11.92 6.67 23.16
N GLY A 270 13.08 6.25 23.66
CA GLY A 270 14.26 7.10 23.84
C GLY A 270 14.10 8.25 24.85
N SER A 271 12.87 8.61 25.27
CA SER A 271 12.62 9.67 26.25
C SER A 271 11.23 9.59 26.90
N ILE A 272 11.03 8.62 27.78
CA ILE A 272 9.84 8.55 28.66
C ILE A 272 9.72 9.85 29.48
N ASP A 273 10.82 10.28 30.09
CA ASP A 273 10.90 11.51 30.90
C ASP A 273 10.47 12.77 30.14
N ALA A 274 10.75 12.85 28.83
CA ALA A 274 10.35 14.00 28.02
C ALA A 274 8.83 14.01 27.75
N ILE A 275 8.21 12.84 27.58
CA ILE A 275 6.75 12.75 27.42
C ILE A 275 6.07 13.07 28.75
N GLU A 276 6.56 12.53 29.86
CA GLU A 276 6.03 12.80 31.20
C GLU A 276 6.13 14.30 31.56
N SER A 277 7.28 14.92 31.27
CA SER A 277 7.47 16.37 31.45
C SER A 277 6.50 17.20 30.60
N ILE A 278 6.21 16.79 29.36
CA ILE A 278 5.23 17.47 28.50
C ILE A 278 3.82 17.34 29.09
N ILE A 279 3.44 16.16 29.61
CA ILE A 279 2.13 15.95 30.24
C ILE A 279 1.99 16.85 31.48
N GLU A 280 3.01 16.96 32.31
CA GLU A 280 3.02 17.80 33.51
C GLU A 280 2.97 19.29 33.16
N LEU A 281 3.74 19.73 32.17
CA LEU A 281 3.73 21.11 31.67
C LEU A 281 2.36 21.49 31.09
N TRP A 282 1.72 20.59 30.34
CA TRP A 282 0.36 20.81 29.84
C TRP A 282 -0.71 20.66 30.91
N SER A 283 -0.38 20.07 32.07
CA SER A 283 -1.26 20.01 33.25
C SER A 283 -1.38 21.34 33.97
N THR A 284 -0.35 22.19 33.82
CA THR A 284 -0.24 23.49 34.49
C THR A 284 -0.47 24.68 33.55
N ALA A 285 -0.39 24.50 32.23
CA ALA A 285 -0.67 25.54 31.24
C ALA A 285 -2.17 25.68 30.93
N GLU A 286 -2.77 26.83 31.25
CA GLU A 286 -4.09 27.21 30.70
C GLU A 286 -3.97 27.49 29.20
N PRO A 287 -4.95 27.07 28.37
CA PRO A 287 -4.91 27.31 26.93
C PRO A 287 -4.98 28.81 26.60
N GLU A 288 -4.04 29.32 25.79
CA GLU A 288 -4.02 30.71 25.28
C GLU A 288 -5.12 30.99 24.23
N SER A 289 -6.37 30.62 24.51
CA SER A 289 -7.51 30.97 23.67
C SER A 289 -8.60 31.67 24.50
N GLN A 290 -8.24 32.79 25.13
CA GLN A 290 -9.18 33.83 25.57
C GLN A 290 -8.41 35.07 26.07
N LYS A 291 -7.73 35.76 25.16
CA LYS A 291 -7.46 37.20 25.33
C LYS A 291 -8.13 37.96 24.20
N VAL A 292 -9.46 37.92 24.19
CA VAL A 292 -10.25 39.02 23.62
C VAL A 292 -10.08 40.17 24.59
N VAL A 293 -9.17 41.09 24.25
CA VAL A 293 -9.13 42.41 24.89
C VAL A 293 -10.00 43.32 24.02
N VAL A 294 -11.22 43.57 24.49
CA VAL A 294 -11.98 44.80 24.21
C VAL A 294 -11.73 45.66 25.47
N PRO A 295 -11.28 46.92 25.35
CA PRO A 295 -11.84 47.98 24.50
C PRO A 295 -10.93 48.50 23.38
#